data_AF-A0A4R2PSC5-F1
#
_entry.id   AF-A0A4R2PSC5-F1
#
_cell.length_a   1.000
_cell.length_b   1.000
_cell.length_c   1.000
_cell.angle_alpha   90.00
_cell.angle_beta   90.00
_cell.angle_gamma   90.00
#
_symmetry.space_group_name_H-M   'P 1'
#
loop_
_entity.id
_entity.type
_entity.pdbx_description
1 polymer ?
#
loop_
_entity_poly.entity_id
_entity_poly.type
_entity_poly.pdbx_seq_one_letter_code
_entity_poly.pdbx_strand_id
1 'polypeptide(L)'
;MEAVDGAQRLNCSASEVHVMVDGAIRHGTEMQVEANYVDTHGQSGIGFGITKLLGFDLLPRIKRINKVKLYRPTVGQTDLCPGLAPALTRPIRCDRIAEQYDQMVKYATAIRVGTASTEAILRRFMKANAAHPTYQVMIEVGRAQKTIFLAATYTAGHSNER
;
A
#
# COMPACT_ATOMS: atom_id res chain seq x y z
N MET A 1 -33.58 18.38 -6.23
CA MET A 1 -32.93 17.96 -4.98
C MET A 1 -32.35 16.58 -5.24
N GLU A 2 -31.20 16.56 -5.91
CA GLU A 2 -30.54 15.29 -6.28
C GLU A 2 -29.67 14.80 -5.14
N ALA A 3 -29.91 13.57 -4.74
CA ALA A 3 -29.14 12.86 -3.73
C ALA A 3 -27.76 12.52 -4.30
N VAL A 4 -26.72 13.00 -3.61
CA VAL A 4 -25.33 12.79 -3.97
C VAL A 4 -24.90 11.40 -3.49
N ASP A 5 -24.93 10.42 -4.40
CA ASP A 5 -24.58 9.03 -4.13
C ASP A 5 -23.05 8.82 -4.16
N GLY A 6 -22.35 9.40 -3.18
CA GLY A 6 -20.88 9.42 -3.09
C GLY A 6 -20.28 8.40 -2.11
N ALA A 7 -21.09 7.58 -1.43
CA ALA A 7 -20.64 6.83 -0.24
C ALA A 7 -20.12 5.41 -0.51
N GLN A 8 -20.34 4.84 -1.69
CA GLN A 8 -20.13 3.40 -1.90
C GLN A 8 -18.67 3.00 -2.23
N ARG A 9 -17.83 3.94 -2.68
CA ARG A 9 -16.46 3.63 -3.12
C ARG A 9 -15.37 3.75 -2.04
N LEU A 10 -15.60 4.57 -1.01
CA LEU A 10 -14.65 4.76 0.09
C LEU A 10 -14.76 3.65 1.15
N ASN A 11 -15.96 3.10 1.33
CA ASN A 11 -16.23 2.13 2.39
C ASN A 11 -15.56 0.78 2.13
N CYS A 12 -15.52 0.27 0.89
CA CYS A 12 -15.00 -1.08 0.66
C CYS A 12 -13.51 -1.19 0.99
N SER A 13 -12.65 -0.34 0.44
CA SER A 13 -11.20 -0.46 0.69
C SER A 13 -10.81 -0.06 2.11
N ALA A 14 -11.43 0.98 2.68
CA ALA A 14 -11.14 1.35 4.06
C ALA A 14 -11.62 0.29 5.07
N SER A 15 -12.78 -0.33 4.81
CA SER A 15 -13.30 -1.44 5.61
C SER A 15 -12.44 -2.69 5.43
N GLU A 16 -12.07 -3.06 4.20
CA GLU A 16 -11.16 -4.18 3.91
C GLU A 16 -9.82 -4.02 4.63
N VAL A 17 -9.21 -2.83 4.53
CA VAL A 17 -7.95 -2.53 5.21
C VAL A 17 -8.12 -2.51 6.72
N HIS A 18 -9.25 -2.01 7.23
CA HIS A 18 -9.55 -2.04 8.65
C HIS A 18 -9.68 -3.47 9.18
N VAL A 19 -10.49 -4.31 8.54
CA VAL A 19 -10.70 -5.71 8.93
C VAL A 19 -9.38 -6.48 8.88
N MET A 20 -8.58 -6.24 7.84
CA MET A 20 -7.25 -6.84 7.70
C MET A 20 -6.34 -6.44 8.87
N VAL A 21 -6.28 -5.16 9.20
CA VAL A 21 -5.42 -4.67 10.29
C VAL A 21 -5.92 -5.11 11.67
N ASP A 22 -7.24 -5.07 11.90
CA ASP A 22 -7.84 -5.49 13.17
C ASP A 22 -7.62 -7.00 13.41
N GLY A 23 -7.80 -7.83 12.37
CA GLY A 23 -7.47 -9.25 12.44
C GLY A 23 -5.97 -9.50 12.70
N ALA A 24 -5.07 -8.77 12.05
CA ALA A 24 -3.63 -8.94 12.23
C ALA A 24 -3.17 -8.55 13.64
N ILE A 25 -3.69 -7.43 14.19
CA ILE A 25 -3.37 -6.99 15.55
C ILE A 25 -3.90 -7.96 16.60
N ARG A 26 -5.11 -8.50 16.42
CA ARG A 26 -5.73 -9.44 17.38
C ARG A 26 -5.11 -10.83 17.35
N HIS A 27 -4.63 -11.27 16.19
CA HIS A 27 -4.18 -12.65 15.99
C HIS A 27 -2.66 -12.81 15.79
N GLY A 28 -1.90 -11.72 15.66
CA GLY A 28 -0.43 -11.76 15.64
C GLY A 28 0.18 -12.55 14.47
N THR A 29 -0.52 -12.64 13.34
CA THR A 29 -0.18 -13.55 12.22
C THR A 29 0.15 -12.82 10.91
N GLU A 30 0.89 -13.52 10.03
CA GLU A 30 0.96 -13.20 8.60
C GLU A 30 -0.44 -13.38 7.98
N MET A 31 -0.96 -12.34 7.33
CA MET A 31 -2.33 -12.36 6.80
C MET A 31 -2.33 -12.57 5.29
N GLN A 32 -2.90 -13.70 4.86
CA GLN A 32 -3.21 -14.01 3.46
C GLN A 32 -4.58 -13.41 3.13
N VAL A 33 -4.61 -12.30 2.41
CA VAL A 33 -5.88 -11.68 1.97
C VAL A 33 -6.02 -11.83 0.46
N GLU A 34 -7.07 -12.53 0.02
CA GLU A 34 -7.49 -12.57 -1.39
C GLU A 34 -8.20 -11.26 -1.80
N ALA A 35 -7.54 -10.13 -1.57
CA ALA A 35 -8.01 -8.86 -2.12
C ALA A 35 -7.54 -8.78 -3.58
N ASN A 36 -8.49 -8.55 -4.50
CA ASN A 36 -8.20 -8.17 -5.87
C ASN A 36 -7.61 -6.75 -5.87
N TYR A 37 -6.37 -6.59 -5.40
CA TYR A 37 -5.58 -5.36 -5.44
C TYR A 37 -5.19 -5.04 -6.89
N VAL A 38 -6.20 -4.77 -7.71
CA VAL A 38 -6.09 -4.41 -9.11
C VAL A 38 -5.90 -2.90 -9.22
N ASP A 39 -5.12 -2.52 -10.21
CA ASP A 39 -4.41 -1.25 -10.39
C ASP A 39 -5.28 0.01 -10.47
N THR A 40 -5.77 0.51 -9.33
CA THR A 40 -6.32 1.87 -9.22
C THR A 40 -5.47 2.68 -8.26
N HIS A 41 -4.47 3.40 -8.81
CA HIS A 41 -3.73 4.62 -8.40
C HIS A 41 -3.49 5.00 -6.90
N GLY A 42 -4.13 4.40 -5.90
CA GLY A 42 -3.94 4.61 -4.47
C GLY A 42 -4.63 3.59 -3.55
N GLN A 43 -5.62 2.83 -4.02
CA GLN A 43 -6.43 1.92 -3.18
C GLN A 43 -5.62 0.73 -2.66
N SER A 44 -4.75 0.15 -3.49
CA SER A 44 -3.82 -0.89 -3.03
C SER A 44 -2.67 -0.34 -2.18
N GLY A 45 -2.17 0.85 -2.53
CA GLY A 45 -1.00 1.42 -1.88
C GLY A 45 -1.20 1.67 -0.39
N ILE A 46 -2.38 2.11 0.05
CA ILE A 46 -2.60 2.37 1.47
C ILE A 46 -2.58 1.09 2.31
N GLY A 47 -3.13 -0.02 1.81
CA GLY A 47 -3.09 -1.32 2.47
C GLY A 47 -1.66 -1.81 2.70
N PHE A 48 -0.84 -1.84 1.64
CA PHE A 48 0.59 -2.18 1.76
C PHE A 48 1.36 -1.25 2.68
N GLY A 49 1.03 0.05 2.66
CA GLY A 49 1.67 1.04 3.52
C GLY A 49 1.40 0.76 4.99
N ILE A 50 0.13 0.62 5.36
CA ILE A 50 -0.27 0.41 6.75
C ILE A 50 0.24 -0.94 7.28
N THR A 51 0.10 -2.03 6.53
CA THR A 51 0.59 -3.33 6.99
C THR A 51 2.10 -3.31 7.20
N LYS A 52 2.86 -2.70 6.28
CA LYS A 52 4.31 -2.59 6.42
C LYS A 52 4.72 -1.77 7.65
N LEU A 53 4.02 -0.66 7.91
CA LEU A 53 4.28 0.19 9.09
C LEU A 53 3.95 -0.52 10.41
N LEU A 54 3.01 -1.44 10.39
CA LEU A 54 2.63 -2.25 11.54
C LEU A 54 3.52 -3.49 11.71
N GLY A 55 4.39 -3.79 10.75
CA GLY A 55 5.27 -4.95 10.79
C GLY A 55 4.64 -6.24 10.27
N PHE A 56 3.52 -6.14 9.56
CA PHE A 56 2.86 -7.28 8.91
C PHE A 56 3.16 -7.28 7.42
N ASP A 57 3.58 -8.42 6.89
CA ASP A 57 3.71 -8.58 5.44
C ASP A 57 2.35 -8.96 4.85
N LEU A 58 1.91 -8.15 3.89
CA LEU A 58 0.72 -8.43 3.11
C LEU A 58 1.11 -9.29 1.91
N LEU A 59 0.50 -10.46 1.81
CA LEU A 59 0.74 -11.43 0.73
C LEU A 59 -0.44 -11.39 -0.25
N PRO A 60 -0.47 -10.42 -1.17
CA PRO A 60 -1.56 -10.29 -2.14
C PRO A 60 -1.56 -11.44 -3.14
N ARG A 61 -2.73 -11.99 -3.43
CA ARG A 61 -2.89 -12.83 -4.63
C ARG A 61 -3.08 -11.95 -5.87
N ILE A 62 -1.97 -11.56 -6.49
CA ILE A 62 -1.99 -10.65 -7.64
C ILE A 62 -2.42 -11.39 -8.91
N LYS A 63 -3.65 -11.14 -9.37
CA LYS A 63 -4.12 -11.56 -10.69
C LYS A 63 -3.57 -10.60 -11.76
N ARG A 64 -2.95 -11.12 -12.82
CA ARG A 64 -2.38 -10.36 -13.97
C ARG A 64 -1.12 -9.55 -13.62
N ILE A 65 -0.08 -10.22 -13.13
CA ILE A 65 1.21 -9.63 -12.78
C ILE A 65 1.82 -8.76 -13.92
N ASN A 66 1.60 -9.16 -15.17
CA ASN A 66 2.06 -8.46 -16.39
C ASN A 66 1.46 -7.06 -16.60
N LYS A 67 0.43 -6.67 -15.84
CA LYS A 67 -0.17 -5.32 -15.92
C LYS A 67 0.23 -4.41 -14.77
N VAL A 68 1.06 -4.90 -13.84
CA VAL A 68 1.40 -4.15 -12.63
C VAL A 68 2.55 -3.19 -12.89
N LYS A 69 2.36 -1.93 -12.52
CA LYS A 69 3.43 -0.92 -12.53
C LYS A 69 4.31 -1.04 -11.29
N LEU A 70 5.62 -1.02 -11.51
CA LEU A 70 6.67 -1.08 -10.50
C LEU A 70 7.30 0.30 -10.33
N TYR A 71 7.56 0.73 -9.11
CA TYR A 71 8.11 2.06 -8.85
C TYR A 71 9.63 1.99 -8.76
N ARG A 72 10.33 2.93 -9.38
CA ARG A 72 11.80 2.95 -9.31
C ARG A 72 12.27 3.29 -7.88
N PRO A 73 13.34 2.66 -7.37
CA PRO A 73 13.88 2.99 -6.05
C PRO A 73 14.37 4.45 -5.98
N THR A 74 15.09 4.91 -7.01
CA THR A 74 15.68 6.25 -7.09
C THR A 74 15.63 6.78 -8.53
N VAL A 75 15.76 8.10 -8.69
CA VAL A 75 15.96 8.76 -9.98
C VAL A 75 17.23 8.21 -10.65
N GLY A 76 17.20 7.99 -11.97
CA GLY A 76 18.38 7.58 -12.75
C GLY A 76 18.73 6.10 -12.72
N GLN A 77 18.05 5.27 -11.92
CA GLN A 77 18.28 3.82 -11.89
C GLN A 77 17.33 3.07 -12.82
N THR A 78 17.42 3.30 -14.13
CA THR A 78 16.67 2.56 -15.17
C THR A 78 17.27 1.19 -15.49
N ASP A 79 18.56 1.04 -15.21
CA ASP A 79 19.35 -0.08 -15.73
C ASP A 79 19.41 -1.28 -14.76
N LEU A 80 18.81 -1.14 -13.57
CA LEU A 80 18.81 -2.19 -12.54
C LEU A 80 18.09 -3.47 -12.99
N CYS A 81 17.13 -3.37 -13.92
CA CYS A 81 16.37 -4.51 -14.41
C CYS A 81 15.89 -4.28 -15.87
N PRO A 82 16.69 -4.61 -16.89
CA PRO A 82 16.30 -4.42 -18.28
C PRO A 82 14.99 -5.14 -18.66
N GLY A 83 14.75 -6.34 -18.12
CA GLY A 83 13.53 -7.10 -18.36
C GLY A 83 12.27 -6.53 -17.70
N LEU A 84 12.41 -5.66 -16.69
CA LEU A 84 11.30 -5.02 -15.98
C LEU A 84 11.09 -3.56 -16.44
N ALA A 85 11.95 -3.04 -17.32
CA ALA A 85 11.90 -1.66 -17.81
C ALA A 85 10.51 -1.24 -18.33
N PRO A 86 9.74 -2.08 -19.07
CA PRO A 86 8.38 -1.72 -19.51
C PRO A 86 7.37 -1.56 -18.37
N ALA A 87 7.61 -2.20 -17.22
CA ALA A 87 6.75 -2.14 -16.04
C ALA A 87 7.17 -1.02 -15.07
N LEU A 88 8.38 -0.46 -15.20
CA LEU A 88 8.88 0.60 -14.33
C LEU A 88 8.18 1.94 -14.60
N THR A 89 7.75 2.61 -13.53
CA THR A 89 7.15 3.95 -13.56
C THR A 89 8.02 4.98 -12.85
N ARG A 90 7.48 6.14 -12.46
CA ARG A 90 8.23 7.16 -11.72
C ARG A 90 8.91 6.61 -10.45
N PRO A 91 9.96 7.26 -9.95
CA PRO A 91 10.58 6.90 -8.67
C PRO A 91 9.64 7.07 -7.47
N ILE A 92 9.94 6.33 -6.40
CA ILE A 92 9.40 6.57 -5.06
C ILE A 92 9.85 7.95 -4.57
N ARG A 93 8.93 8.69 -3.96
CA ARG A 93 9.20 10.03 -3.40
C ARG A 93 9.74 9.92 -1.98
N CYS A 94 10.98 9.46 -1.85
CA CYS A 94 11.66 9.25 -0.55
C CYS A 94 11.82 10.54 0.26
N ASP A 95 12.01 11.67 -0.42
CA ASP A 95 11.98 13.03 0.12
C ASP A 95 10.71 13.27 0.94
N ARG A 96 9.54 12.99 0.36
CA ARG A 96 8.25 13.18 1.04
C ARG A 96 8.04 12.18 2.17
N ILE A 97 8.59 10.98 2.05
CA ILE A 97 8.55 9.99 3.12
C ILE A 97 9.31 10.51 4.34
N ALA A 98 10.50 11.08 4.14
CA ALA A 98 11.30 11.67 5.21
C ALA A 98 10.56 12.86 5.87
N GLU A 99 9.98 13.76 5.09
CA GLU A 99 9.24 14.94 5.59
C GLU A 99 8.03 14.60 6.46
N GLN A 100 7.39 13.45 6.23
CA GLN A 100 6.18 13.02 6.96
C GLN A 100 6.42 11.80 7.85
N TYR A 101 7.67 11.39 8.03
CA TYR A 101 8.04 10.16 8.73
C TYR A 101 7.41 10.10 10.13
N ASP A 102 7.63 11.14 10.94
CA ASP A 102 7.12 11.20 12.31
C ASP A 102 5.60 11.10 12.36
N GLN A 103 4.91 11.80 11.46
CA GLN A 103 3.45 11.80 11.43
C GLN A 103 2.91 10.42 11.00
N MET A 104 3.57 9.78 10.04
CA MET A 104 3.24 8.44 9.59
C MET A 104 3.43 7.41 10.71
N VAL A 105 4.56 7.46 11.43
CA VAL A 105 4.85 6.57 12.56
C VAL A 105 3.89 6.82 13.72
N LYS A 106 3.49 8.06 14.00
CA LYS A 106 2.48 8.38 15.02
C LYS A 106 1.14 7.71 14.71
N TYR A 107 0.64 7.80 13.48
CA TYR A 107 -0.61 7.11 13.09
C TYR A 107 -0.48 5.60 13.16
N ALA A 108 0.61 5.03 12.65
CA ALA A 108 0.84 3.59 12.74
C ALA A 108 0.91 3.11 14.20
N THR A 109 1.56 3.88 15.07
CA THR A 109 1.63 3.58 16.51
C THR A 109 0.26 3.67 17.15
N ALA A 110 -0.54 4.68 16.84
CA ALA A 110 -1.91 4.83 17.36
C ALA A 110 -2.80 3.63 16.99
N ILE A 111 -2.64 3.11 15.76
CA ILE A 111 -3.30 1.88 15.32
C ILE A 111 -2.80 0.68 16.12
N ARG A 112 -1.47 0.51 16.20
CA ARG A 112 -0.85 -0.64 16.89
C ARG A 112 -1.23 -0.73 18.37
N VAL A 113 -1.29 0.40 19.07
CA VAL A 113 -1.64 0.44 20.51
C VAL A 113 -3.14 0.58 20.76
N GLY A 114 -3.96 0.62 19.71
CA GLY A 114 -5.42 0.66 19.80
C GLY A 114 -6.02 2.01 20.22
N THR A 115 -5.25 3.10 20.24
CA THR A 115 -5.76 4.44 20.56
C THR A 115 -6.55 5.08 19.41
N ALA A 116 -6.40 4.56 18.20
CA ALA A 116 -7.26 4.90 17.05
C ALA A 116 -7.45 3.69 16.14
N SER A 117 -8.66 3.47 15.64
CA SER A 117 -8.88 2.43 14.63
C SER A 117 -8.38 2.87 13.25
N THR A 118 -7.96 1.90 12.44
CA THR A 118 -7.56 2.12 11.04
C THR A 118 -8.68 2.81 10.25
N GLU A 119 -9.93 2.39 10.45
CA GLU A 119 -11.10 3.01 9.79
C GLU A 119 -11.22 4.49 10.17
N ALA A 120 -11.09 4.84 11.45
CA ALA A 120 -11.19 6.22 11.91
C ALA A 120 -10.13 7.12 11.27
N ILE A 121 -8.89 6.63 11.16
CA ILE A 121 -7.78 7.35 10.52
C ILE A 121 -8.02 7.50 9.01
N LEU A 122 -8.41 6.43 8.32
CA LEU A 122 -8.70 6.47 6.88
C LEU A 122 -9.87 7.40 6.58
N ARG A 123 -10.96 7.33 7.36
CA ARG A 123 -12.11 8.25 7.24
C ARG A 123 -11.67 9.70 7.40
N ARG A 124 -10.74 10.00 8.32
CA ARG A 124 -10.18 11.36 8.48
C ARG A 124 -9.40 11.80 7.23
N PHE A 125 -8.59 10.92 6.64
CA PHE A 125 -7.84 11.25 5.42
C PHE A 125 -8.75 11.48 4.21
N MET A 126 -9.84 10.72 4.11
CA MET A 126 -10.80 10.83 3.01
C MET A 126 -11.64 12.11 3.09
N LYS A 127 -11.93 12.64 4.30
CA LYS A 127 -12.56 13.96 4.46
C LYS A 127 -11.76 15.09 3.79
N ALA A 128 -10.45 14.95 3.70
CA ALA A 128 -9.58 15.88 2.99
C ALA A 128 -9.43 15.53 1.50
N ASN A 129 -10.42 14.87 0.88
CA ASN A 129 -10.38 14.37 -0.50
C ASN A 129 -9.11 13.55 -0.81
N ALA A 130 -8.66 12.75 0.16
CA ALA A 130 -7.42 11.97 0.08
C ALA A 130 -6.15 12.83 -0.15
N ALA A 131 -6.20 14.16 0.01
CA ALA A 131 -5.06 15.05 -0.17
C ALA A 131 -4.16 15.16 1.07
N HIS A 132 -4.51 14.49 2.17
CA HIS A 132 -3.74 14.55 3.41
C HIS A 132 -2.27 14.12 3.18
N PRO A 133 -1.27 14.94 3.54
CA PRO A 133 0.14 14.66 3.23
C PRO A 133 0.60 13.28 3.73
N THR A 134 0.24 12.94 4.96
CA THR A 134 0.58 11.63 5.54
C THR A 134 -0.09 10.45 4.84
N TYR A 135 -1.32 10.63 4.33
CA TYR A 135 -1.99 9.58 3.56
C TYR A 135 -1.27 9.32 2.23
N GLN A 136 -0.86 10.40 1.56
CA GLN A 136 -0.09 10.31 0.31
C GLN A 136 1.25 9.59 0.52
N VAL A 137 1.91 9.86 1.65
CA VAL A 137 3.18 9.22 2.01
C VAL A 137 3.00 7.76 2.40
N MET A 138 1.94 7.40 3.13
CA MET A 138 1.62 5.99 3.39
C MET A 138 1.39 5.20 2.10
N ILE A 139 0.76 5.81 1.09
CA ILE A 139 0.64 5.21 -0.25
C ILE A 139 2.01 5.05 -0.92
N GLU A 140 2.92 6.03 -0.82
CA GLU A 140 4.29 5.88 -1.35
C GLU A 140 5.04 4.70 -0.70
N VAL A 141 4.93 4.54 0.62
CA VAL A 141 5.51 3.39 1.33
C VAL A 141 4.92 2.09 0.80
N GLY A 142 3.61 2.02 0.62
CA GLY A 142 2.98 0.83 0.06
C GLY A 142 3.35 0.54 -1.39
N ARG A 143 3.61 1.57 -2.20
CA ARG A 143 4.17 1.42 -3.56
C ARG A 143 5.58 0.83 -3.54
N ALA A 144 6.42 1.25 -2.59
CA ALA A 144 7.75 0.69 -2.39
C ALA A 144 7.67 -0.78 -1.97
N GLN A 145 6.86 -1.09 -0.95
CA GLN A 145 6.67 -2.47 -0.46
C GLN A 145 6.13 -3.39 -1.56
N LYS A 146 5.13 -2.94 -2.33
CA LYS A 146 4.59 -3.69 -3.47
C LYS A 146 5.65 -3.97 -4.53
N THR A 147 6.53 -2.99 -4.80
CA THR A 147 7.62 -3.16 -5.76
C THR A 147 8.61 -4.21 -5.29
N ILE A 148 9.01 -4.16 -4.02
CA ILE A 148 9.92 -5.15 -3.41
C ILE A 148 9.31 -6.55 -3.48
N PHE A 149 8.04 -6.69 -3.08
CA PHE A 149 7.33 -7.97 -3.13
C PHE A 149 7.30 -8.55 -4.55
N LEU A 150 6.94 -7.73 -5.53
CA LEU A 150 6.87 -8.18 -6.92
C LEU A 150 8.25 -8.55 -7.47
N ALA A 151 9.28 -7.73 -7.24
CA ALA A 151 10.64 -8.02 -7.67
C ALA A 151 11.16 -9.35 -7.08
N ALA A 152 10.87 -9.61 -5.79
CA ALA A 152 11.17 -10.88 -5.14
C ALA A 152 10.42 -12.06 -5.78
N THR A 153 9.13 -11.91 -6.08
CA THR A 153 8.36 -12.98 -6.75
C THR A 153 8.84 -13.26 -8.17
N TYR A 154 9.23 -12.24 -8.93
CA TYR A 154 9.76 -12.40 -10.28
C TYR A 154 11.11 -13.11 -10.28
N THR A 155 12.00 -12.78 -9.35
CA THR A 155 13.31 -13.44 -9.22
C THR A 155 13.16 -14.89 -8.77
N ALA A 156 12.29 -15.17 -7.80
CA ALA A 156 12.02 -16.54 -7.35
C ALA A 156 11.39 -17.43 -8.45
N GLY A 157 10.53 -16.86 -9.30
CA GLY A 157 9.92 -17.59 -10.42
C GLY A 157 10.92 -18.01 -11.51
N HIS A 158 11.97 -17.23 -11.75
CA HIS A 158 13.03 -17.56 -12.72
C HIS A 158 14.05 -18.60 -12.18
N SER A 159 14.10 -18.82 -10.87
CA SER A 159 14.98 -19.82 -10.24
C SER A 159 14.42 -21.25 -10.31
N ASN A 160 13.15 -21.42 -10.66
CA ASN A 160 12.45 -22.72 -10.69
C ASN A 160 12.35 -23.31 -12.11
N GLU A 161 13.02 -22.70 -13.10
CA GLU A 161 13.09 -23.16 -14.50
C GLU A 161 14.53 -23.53 -14.93
N ARG A 162 15.42 -23.86 -13.99
CA ARG A 162 16.74 -24.42 -14.29
C ARG A 162 16.95 -25.75 -13.60
#